data_AF-A0A316GKE3-F1
#
_entry.id   AF-A0A316GKE3-F1
#
_cell.length_a   1.000
_cell.length_b   1.000
_cell.length_c   1.000
_cell.angle_alpha   90.00
_cell.angle_beta   90.00
_cell.angle_gamma   90.00
#
_symmetry.space_group_name_H-M   'P 1'
#
loop_
_entity.id
_entity.type
_entity.pdbx_description
1 polymer ?
#
loop_
_entity_poly.entity_id
_entity_poly.type
_entity_poly.pdbx_seq_one_letter_code
_entity_poly.pdbx_strand_id
1 'polypeptide(L)'
;MHLRAVMTFAVVLALSACVTTPREPEPPVLTLDARGIQPTVSQLRIDFGRAQAGVIDTVSRLLDEGPDTITTNAECGAGPVTSASWDDGLTLNFQDGQFVGWTNGDRNLPVAGGFRAGQPRLEMPQVSFQITSLGTEFSRSDVFGLLTEDDAAIRLLWAGTTCFFR
;
A
#
# COMPACT_ATOMS: atom_id res chain seq x y z
N MET A 1 -21.70 -37.77 -63.85
CA MET A 1 -22.64 -37.05 -62.97
C MET A 1 -23.03 -38.01 -61.86
N HIS A 2 -22.75 -37.86 -60.57
CA HIS A 2 -22.21 -36.77 -59.75
C HIS A 2 -21.45 -37.40 -58.58
N LEU A 3 -20.18 -37.03 -58.40
CA LEU A 3 -19.43 -37.26 -57.18
C LEU A 3 -19.15 -35.88 -56.60
N ARG A 4 -19.71 -35.57 -55.42
CA ARG A 4 -19.27 -34.52 -54.46
C ARG A 4 -20.45 -34.08 -53.58
N ALA A 5 -20.54 -34.61 -52.36
CA ALA A 5 -21.21 -33.95 -51.25
C ALA A 5 -20.82 -34.61 -49.91
N VAL A 6 -19.52 -34.75 -49.65
CA VAL A 6 -19.02 -35.12 -48.31
C VAL A 6 -17.86 -34.20 -47.97
N MET A 7 -18.14 -32.92 -47.74
CA MET A 7 -17.12 -32.01 -47.18
C MET A 7 -17.74 -30.71 -46.69
N THR A 8 -18.62 -30.75 -45.69
CA THR A 8 -19.15 -29.49 -45.11
C THR A 8 -19.50 -29.64 -43.63
N PHE A 9 -18.60 -30.22 -42.83
CA PHE A 9 -18.79 -30.24 -41.37
C PHE A 9 -17.53 -29.99 -40.53
N ALA A 10 -16.40 -29.67 -41.16
CA ALA A 10 -15.09 -29.63 -40.48
C ALA A 10 -14.49 -28.23 -40.27
N VAL A 11 -15.21 -27.13 -40.52
CA VAL A 11 -14.62 -25.77 -40.54
C VAL A 11 -14.99 -24.90 -39.33
N VAL A 12 -15.91 -25.32 -38.45
CA VAL A 12 -16.39 -24.45 -37.34
C VAL A 12 -15.60 -24.61 -36.03
N LEU A 13 -14.69 -25.59 -35.92
CA LEU A 13 -14.00 -25.93 -34.66
C LEU A 13 -12.62 -25.26 -34.43
N ALA A 14 -12.17 -24.38 -35.32
CA ALA A 14 -10.79 -23.87 -35.32
C ALA A 14 -10.57 -22.44 -34.77
N LEU A 15 -11.57 -21.82 -34.14
CA LEU A 15 -11.49 -20.39 -33.73
C LEU A 15 -11.41 -20.13 -32.21
N SER A 16 -11.40 -21.15 -31.35
CA SER A 16 -11.46 -20.96 -29.89
C SER A 16 -10.11 -20.86 -29.15
N ALA A 17 -8.97 -20.82 -29.85
CA ALA A 17 -7.66 -21.07 -29.21
C ALA A 17 -6.88 -19.82 -28.72
N CYS A 18 -7.38 -18.59 -28.87
CA CYS A 18 -6.60 -17.38 -28.53
C CYS A 18 -7.35 -16.35 -27.67
N VAL A 19 -8.12 -16.78 -26.67
CA VAL A 19 -8.58 -15.86 -25.62
C VAL A 19 -7.53 -15.86 -24.50
N THR A 20 -6.61 -14.89 -24.56
CA THR A 20 -5.84 -14.48 -23.38
C THR A 20 -6.79 -13.75 -22.45
N THR A 21 -7.37 -14.47 -21.48
CA THR A 21 -8.14 -13.83 -20.41
C THR A 21 -7.20 -12.87 -19.68
N PRO A 22 -7.54 -11.58 -19.54
CA PRO A 22 -6.76 -10.67 -18.71
C PRO A 22 -6.61 -11.27 -17.31
N ARG A 23 -5.37 -11.38 -16.82
CA ARG A 23 -5.10 -11.83 -15.46
C ARG A 23 -5.69 -10.79 -14.51
N GLU A 24 -6.62 -11.22 -13.65
CA GLU A 24 -7.12 -10.35 -12.59
C GLU A 24 -5.93 -9.91 -11.72
N PRO A 25 -5.82 -8.62 -11.35
CA PRO A 25 -4.75 -8.15 -10.48
C PRO A 25 -4.70 -8.99 -9.21
N GLU A 26 -3.50 -9.39 -8.81
CA GLU A 26 -3.34 -10.12 -7.56
C GLU A 26 -3.80 -9.23 -6.40
N PRO A 27 -4.66 -9.73 -5.48
CA PRO A 27 -5.09 -8.93 -4.35
C PRO A 27 -3.87 -8.53 -3.52
N PRO A 28 -3.87 -7.31 -2.94
CA PRO A 28 -2.76 -6.84 -2.14
C PRO A 28 -2.55 -7.77 -0.93
N VAL A 29 -1.29 -8.02 -0.58
CA VAL A 29 -0.90 -8.95 0.50
C VAL A 29 -1.17 -8.42 1.91
N LEU A 30 -1.33 -7.10 2.03
CA LEU A 30 -1.65 -6.40 3.27
C LEU A 30 -2.42 -5.11 3.01
N THR A 31 -3.02 -4.56 4.05
CA THR A 31 -3.63 -3.22 4.08
C THR A 31 -3.14 -2.49 5.33
N LEU A 32 -2.78 -1.22 5.16
CA LEU A 32 -2.38 -0.36 6.27
C LEU A 32 -3.61 0.33 6.85
N ASP A 33 -3.65 0.53 8.17
CA ASP A 33 -4.73 1.25 8.83
C ASP A 33 -4.25 1.98 10.09
N ALA A 34 -5.18 2.69 10.72
CA ALA A 34 -4.95 3.51 11.91
C ALA A 34 -4.38 2.75 13.12
N ARG A 35 -4.44 1.42 13.14
CA ARG A 35 -3.92 0.60 14.24
C ARG A 35 -2.66 -0.18 13.87
N GLY A 36 -2.23 -0.14 12.61
CA GLY A 36 -1.06 -0.86 12.13
C GLY A 36 -1.29 -1.50 10.77
N ILE A 37 -1.07 -2.82 10.69
CA ILE A 37 -1.08 -3.59 9.44
C ILE A 37 -2.05 -4.76 9.55
N GLN A 38 -2.89 -4.91 8.54
CA GLN A 38 -3.79 -6.04 8.33
C GLN A 38 -3.28 -6.88 7.16
N PRO A 39 -2.64 -8.04 7.39
CA PRO A 39 -2.40 -9.01 6.33
C PRO A 39 -3.73 -9.46 5.72
N THR A 40 -3.77 -9.67 4.40
CA THR A 40 -4.99 -10.16 3.72
C THR A 40 -5.10 -11.68 3.75
N VAL A 41 -3.96 -12.36 3.85
CA VAL A 41 -3.85 -13.83 3.92
C VAL A 41 -4.16 -14.40 5.31
N SER A 42 -4.37 -13.56 6.32
CA SER A 42 -4.67 -14.01 7.68
C SER A 42 -5.50 -13.00 8.48
N GLN A 43 -6.18 -13.47 9.52
CA GLN A 43 -6.88 -12.60 10.48
C GLN A 43 -5.95 -12.07 11.59
N LEU A 44 -4.66 -12.43 11.56
CA LEU A 44 -3.70 -12.04 12.59
C LEU A 44 -3.11 -10.67 12.26
N ARG A 45 -3.60 -9.66 12.97
CA ARG A 45 -3.16 -8.27 12.82
C ARG A 45 -1.78 -8.03 13.41
N ILE A 46 -1.07 -7.10 12.80
CA ILE A 46 0.15 -6.51 13.33
C ILE A 46 -0.22 -5.11 13.82
N ASP A 47 -0.79 -5.05 15.02
CA ASP A 47 -1.15 -3.78 15.63
C ASP A 47 0.09 -3.03 16.15
N PHE A 48 -0.05 -1.74 16.44
CA PHE A 48 0.97 -0.98 17.16
C PHE A 48 1.29 -1.62 18.53
N GLY A 49 2.52 -1.43 19.01
CA GLY A 49 3.07 -2.04 20.22
C GLY A 49 3.80 -3.37 20.00
N ARG A 50 3.71 -3.96 18.80
CA ARG A 50 4.39 -5.23 18.48
C ARG A 50 5.91 -5.05 18.35
N ALA A 51 6.65 -6.09 18.71
CA ALA A 51 8.11 -6.06 18.73
C ALA A 51 8.72 -5.88 17.32
N GLN A 52 9.66 -4.95 17.19
CA GLN A 52 10.30 -4.53 15.93
C GLN A 52 10.75 -5.70 15.05
N ALA A 53 11.58 -6.60 15.59
CA ALA A 53 12.12 -7.72 14.82
C ALA A 53 11.02 -8.62 14.22
N GLY A 54 9.96 -8.89 14.98
CA GLY A 54 8.84 -9.71 14.52
C GLY A 54 7.96 -9.01 13.48
N VAL A 55 7.79 -7.68 13.60
CA VAL A 55 7.08 -6.88 12.59
C VAL A 55 7.86 -6.86 11.28
N ILE A 56 9.16 -6.55 11.32
CA ILE A 56 10.01 -6.52 10.12
C ILE A 56 10.02 -7.89 9.43
N ASP A 57 10.28 -8.98 10.15
CA ASP A 57 10.25 -10.33 9.57
C ASP A 57 8.90 -10.66 8.90
N THR A 58 7.79 -10.35 9.58
CA THR A 58 6.47 -10.67 9.06
C THR A 58 6.13 -9.85 7.81
N VAL A 59 6.40 -8.55 7.83
CA VAL A 59 6.16 -7.68 6.67
C VAL A 59 7.06 -8.08 5.51
N SER A 60 8.33 -8.39 5.76
CA SER A 60 9.23 -8.85 4.70
C SER A 60 8.78 -10.14 4.04
N ARG A 61 8.22 -11.09 4.79
CA ARG A 61 7.64 -12.31 4.20
C ARG A 61 6.36 -12.04 3.42
N LEU A 62 5.56 -11.05 3.82
CA LEU A 62 4.33 -10.68 3.10
C LEU A 62 4.67 -10.00 1.77
N LEU A 63 5.68 -9.14 1.76
CA LEU A 63 6.13 -8.41 0.57
C LEU A 63 7.12 -9.20 -0.30
N ASP A 64 7.59 -10.36 0.17
CA ASP A 64 8.68 -11.14 -0.44
C ASP A 64 9.99 -10.32 -0.59
N GLU A 65 10.21 -9.37 0.32
CA GLU A 65 11.32 -8.40 0.28
C GLU A 65 11.71 -7.85 1.66
N GLY A 66 13.02 -7.69 1.91
CA GLY A 66 13.58 -7.05 3.11
C GLY A 66 13.57 -5.52 3.04
N PRO A 67 13.60 -4.78 4.17
CA PRO A 67 13.82 -3.35 4.12
C PRO A 67 15.23 -3.03 3.59
N ASP A 68 15.35 -2.05 2.69
CA ASP A 68 16.63 -1.58 2.16
C ASP A 68 17.45 -0.86 3.23
N THR A 69 16.77 -0.15 4.12
CA THR A 69 17.42 0.64 5.17
C THR A 69 16.72 0.48 6.50
N ILE A 70 17.52 0.44 7.56
CA ILE A 70 17.06 0.58 8.94
C ILE A 70 17.92 1.68 9.57
N THR A 71 17.30 2.79 9.94
CA THR A 71 18.01 3.98 10.44
C THR A 71 17.34 4.51 11.70
N THR A 72 18.10 5.13 12.59
CA THR A 72 17.56 5.76 13.82
C THR A 72 17.73 7.26 13.75
N ASN A 73 16.63 7.99 13.89
CA ASN A 73 16.62 9.43 14.12
C ASN A 73 16.54 9.71 15.62
N ALA A 74 17.66 10.12 16.21
CA ALA A 74 17.75 10.46 17.63
C ALA A 74 17.11 11.81 17.98
N GLU A 75 16.84 12.67 16.99
CA GLU A 75 16.34 14.04 17.16
C GLU A 75 14.86 14.18 16.76
N CYS A 76 14.17 13.05 16.61
CA CYS A 76 12.73 13.05 16.36
C CYS A 76 11.99 13.65 17.56
N GLY A 77 11.00 14.52 17.31
CA GLY A 77 10.28 15.24 18.37
C GLY A 77 9.52 14.34 19.36
N ALA A 78 9.23 13.09 18.96
CA ALA A 78 8.64 12.06 19.80
C ALA A 78 9.66 11.31 20.69
N GLY A 79 10.96 11.65 20.59
CA GLY A 79 12.08 10.85 21.09
C GLY A 79 12.71 9.99 19.98
N PRO A 80 13.80 9.24 20.27
CA PRO A 80 14.47 8.43 19.25
C PRO A 80 13.51 7.45 18.56
N VAL A 81 13.53 7.47 17.22
CA VAL A 81 12.71 6.57 16.38
C VAL A 81 13.61 5.85 15.40
N THR A 82 13.45 4.53 15.32
CA THR A 82 14.06 3.68 14.29
C THR A 82 13.06 3.47 13.17
N SER A 83 13.45 3.73 11.93
CA SER A 83 12.63 3.51 10.73
C SER A 83 13.23 2.38 9.90
N ALA A 84 12.41 1.41 9.51
CA ALA A 84 12.74 0.41 8.49
C ALA A 84 11.99 0.76 7.21
N SER A 85 12.70 0.92 6.08
CA SER A 85 12.13 1.39 4.82
C SER A 85 12.38 0.43 3.68
N TRP A 86 11.36 0.25 2.83
CA TRP A 86 11.37 -0.49 1.57
C TRP A 86 11.38 0.48 0.39
N ASP A 87 11.98 0.10 -0.73
CA ASP A 87 12.26 0.95 -1.91
C ASP A 87 10.97 1.56 -2.50
N ASP A 88 9.87 0.80 -2.50
CA ASP A 88 8.57 1.23 -3.01
C ASP A 88 7.89 2.32 -2.15
N GLY A 89 8.46 2.67 -1.00
CA GLY A 89 8.03 3.81 -0.18
C GLY A 89 7.24 3.46 1.07
N LEU A 90 7.19 2.19 1.47
CA LEU A 90 6.73 1.80 2.80
C LEU A 90 7.84 2.07 3.83
N THR A 91 7.50 2.73 4.92
CA THR A 91 8.37 2.87 6.09
C THR A 91 7.61 2.51 7.35
N LEU A 92 8.20 1.66 8.19
CA LEU A 92 7.70 1.30 9.50
C LEU A 92 8.53 1.99 10.58
N ASN A 93 7.87 2.65 11.53
CA ASN A 93 8.49 3.41 12.60
C ASN A 93 8.41 2.64 13.92
N PHE A 94 9.53 2.61 14.63
CA PHE A 94 9.71 1.90 15.87
C PHE A 94 10.27 2.84 16.94
N GLN A 95 9.77 2.70 18.16
CA GLN A 95 10.27 3.42 19.33
C GLN A 95 10.31 2.44 20.51
N ASP A 96 11.41 2.46 21.26
CA ASP A 96 11.65 1.52 22.37
C ASP A 96 11.43 0.04 21.97
N GLY A 97 11.79 -0.30 20.73
CA GLY A 97 11.64 -1.64 20.15
C GLY A 97 10.20 -2.04 19.78
N GLN A 98 9.25 -1.11 19.84
CA GLN A 98 7.84 -1.33 19.51
C GLN A 98 7.47 -0.65 18.20
N PHE A 99 6.62 -1.28 17.40
CA PHE A 99 6.01 -0.69 16.21
C PHE A 99 5.01 0.39 16.60
N VAL A 100 5.25 1.64 16.20
CA VAL A 100 4.48 2.81 16.66
C VAL A 100 3.85 3.62 15.54
N GLY A 101 4.17 3.34 14.29
CA GLY A 101 3.60 4.06 13.16
C GLY A 101 4.14 3.58 11.83
N TRP A 102 3.56 4.09 10.75
CA TRP A 102 4.00 3.81 9.39
C TRP A 102 3.80 5.04 8.51
N THR A 103 4.60 5.16 7.46
CA THR A 103 4.34 6.05 6.32
C THR A 103 4.33 5.23 5.04
N ASN A 104 3.51 5.62 4.07
CA ASN A 104 3.35 4.88 2.82
C ASN A 104 3.29 5.81 1.61
N GLY A 105 4.32 5.72 0.76
CA GLY A 105 4.37 6.27 -0.59
C GLY A 105 4.14 5.22 -1.68
N ASP A 106 3.99 3.94 -1.30
CA ASP A 106 3.77 2.86 -2.24
C ASP A 106 2.34 2.93 -2.82
N ARG A 107 2.27 2.93 -4.15
CA ARG A 107 1.02 3.01 -4.93
C ARG A 107 0.27 1.68 -4.96
N ASN A 108 0.96 0.58 -4.72
CA ASN A 108 0.44 -0.78 -4.75
C ASN A 108 -0.12 -1.20 -3.39
N LEU A 109 0.32 -0.57 -2.29
CA LEU A 109 -0.19 -0.87 -0.96
C LEU A 109 -1.45 -0.06 -0.62
N PRO A 110 -2.59 -0.72 -0.37
CA PRO A 110 -3.81 -0.05 0.01
C PRO A 110 -3.76 0.43 1.46
N VAL A 111 -4.45 1.54 1.70
CA VAL A 111 -4.71 2.08 3.03
C VAL A 111 -6.21 2.08 3.30
N ALA A 112 -6.59 1.70 4.51
CA ALA A 112 -7.98 1.68 4.95
C ALA A 112 -8.66 3.03 4.71
N GLY A 113 -9.97 2.98 4.43
CA GLY A 113 -10.73 4.15 4.00
C GLY A 113 -10.75 4.36 2.49
N GLY A 114 -10.05 3.52 1.71
CA GLY A 114 -10.06 3.55 0.25
C GLY A 114 -8.99 4.50 -0.32
N PHE A 115 -7.87 4.63 0.39
CA PHE A 115 -6.76 5.48 0.00
C PHE A 115 -5.57 4.66 -0.53
N ARG A 116 -4.78 5.27 -1.42
CA ARG A 116 -3.47 4.78 -1.86
C ARG A 116 -2.61 5.96 -2.30
N ALA A 117 -1.29 5.83 -2.22
CA ALA A 117 -0.41 6.82 -2.81
C ALA A 117 -0.63 6.89 -4.33
N GLY A 118 -0.48 8.08 -4.91
CA GLY A 118 -0.75 8.36 -6.32
C GLY A 118 -2.22 8.44 -6.72
N GLN A 119 -3.17 8.20 -5.80
CA GLN A 119 -4.60 8.35 -6.09
C GLN A 119 -4.94 9.80 -6.44
N PRO A 120 -5.61 10.06 -7.58
CA PRO A 120 -6.05 11.40 -7.93
C PRO A 120 -6.98 11.98 -6.89
N ARG A 121 -6.84 13.27 -6.57
CA ARG A 121 -7.68 13.94 -5.57
C ARG A 121 -9.17 13.84 -5.89
N LEU A 122 -9.51 13.87 -7.18
CA LEU A 122 -10.89 13.76 -7.68
C LEU A 122 -11.51 12.37 -7.46
N GLU A 123 -10.69 11.35 -7.25
CA GLU A 123 -11.11 9.96 -6.99
C GLU A 123 -11.07 9.61 -5.50
N MET A 124 -10.72 10.57 -4.63
CA MET A 124 -10.66 10.35 -3.20
C MET A 124 -12.07 10.24 -2.60
N PRO A 125 -12.24 9.41 -1.55
CA PRO A 125 -13.36 9.54 -0.64
C PRO A 125 -13.46 10.96 -0.09
N GLN A 126 -14.69 11.39 0.26
CA GLN A 126 -14.90 12.72 0.83
C GLN A 126 -14.14 12.90 2.15
N VAL A 127 -13.28 13.92 2.19
CA VAL A 127 -12.48 14.36 3.34
C VAL A 127 -12.39 15.88 3.37
N SER A 128 -12.03 16.44 4.52
CA SER A 128 -11.67 17.86 4.65
C SER A 128 -10.17 18.04 4.47
N PHE A 129 -9.77 19.17 3.88
CA PHE A 129 -8.37 19.52 3.64
C PHE A 129 -7.94 20.70 4.51
N GLN A 130 -6.67 20.71 4.90
CA GLN A 130 -6.04 21.77 5.67
C GLN A 130 -4.65 22.07 5.10
N ILE A 131 -4.29 23.34 4.97
CA ILE A 131 -2.94 23.75 4.57
C ILE A 131 -2.08 23.89 5.82
N THR A 132 -0.92 23.23 5.82
CA THR A 132 0.05 23.25 6.93
C THR A 132 1.46 23.54 6.41
N SER A 133 2.46 23.51 7.29
CA SER A 133 3.87 23.61 6.91
C SER A 133 4.36 22.45 6.03
N LEU A 134 3.65 21.31 6.01
CA LEU A 134 3.99 20.18 5.14
C LEU A 134 3.34 20.25 3.75
N GLY A 135 2.32 21.10 3.59
CA GLY A 135 1.51 21.23 2.37
C GLY A 135 0.02 21.01 2.65
N THR A 136 -0.71 20.54 1.64
CA THR A 136 -2.16 20.26 1.77
C THR A 136 -2.39 18.88 2.37
N GLU A 137 -2.81 18.84 3.63
CA GLU A 137 -3.09 17.62 4.38
C GLU A 137 -4.59 17.29 4.44
N PHE A 138 -4.91 16.03 4.68
CA PHE A 138 -6.24 15.55 5.04
C PHE A 138 -6.13 14.44 6.10
N SER A 139 -7.24 14.12 6.74
CA SER A 139 -7.32 12.97 7.63
C SER A 139 -8.71 12.32 7.58
N ARG A 140 -8.74 11.02 7.87
CA ARG A 140 -9.98 10.25 8.03
C ARG A 140 -9.71 9.03 8.90
N SER A 141 -10.45 8.90 10.00
CA SER A 141 -10.36 7.73 10.89
C SER A 141 -8.93 7.41 11.31
N ASP A 142 -8.18 8.43 11.75
CA ASP A 142 -6.79 8.36 12.21
C ASP A 142 -5.75 7.89 11.17
N VAL A 143 -6.16 7.83 9.90
CA VAL A 143 -5.25 7.85 8.75
C VAL A 143 -5.12 9.28 8.27
N PHE A 144 -3.89 9.70 8.06
CA PHE A 144 -3.55 11.03 7.57
C PHE A 144 -2.92 10.92 6.18
N GLY A 145 -3.03 11.99 5.40
CA GLY A 145 -2.43 12.05 4.09
C GLY A 145 -2.04 13.46 3.68
N LEU A 146 -1.12 13.53 2.74
CA LEU A 146 -0.52 14.74 2.20
C LEU A 146 -0.56 14.66 0.69
N LEU A 147 -1.05 15.72 0.05
CA LEU A 147 -1.10 15.81 -1.40
C LEU A 147 0.27 16.12 -2.01
N THR A 148 0.35 15.94 -3.33
CA THR A 148 1.43 16.48 -4.17
C THR A 148 1.41 18.01 -4.13
N GLU A 149 2.52 18.64 -4.51
CA GLU A 149 2.66 20.12 -4.45
C GLU A 149 1.64 20.85 -5.33
N ASP A 150 1.18 20.21 -6.41
CA ASP A 150 0.14 20.69 -7.32
C ASP A 150 -1.28 20.27 -6.89
N ASP A 151 -1.42 19.66 -5.71
CA ASP A 151 -2.68 19.17 -5.14
C ASP A 151 -3.41 18.11 -6.01
N ALA A 152 -2.74 17.54 -7.02
CA ALA A 152 -3.37 16.65 -7.99
C ALA A 152 -3.62 15.23 -7.46
N ALA A 153 -2.77 14.72 -6.58
CA ALA A 153 -2.83 13.35 -6.08
C ALA A 153 -2.34 13.21 -4.64
N ILE A 154 -2.63 12.06 -4.01
CA ILE A 154 -2.04 11.70 -2.71
C ILE A 154 -0.54 11.41 -2.91
N ARG A 155 0.32 12.11 -2.18
CA ARG A 155 1.77 11.87 -2.19
C ARG A 155 2.20 10.88 -1.12
N LEU A 156 1.69 11.04 0.10
CA LEU A 156 2.12 10.27 1.27
C LEU A 156 0.94 10.03 2.21
N LEU A 157 0.87 8.83 2.78
CA LEU A 157 -0.11 8.44 3.80
C LEU A 157 0.61 8.02 5.08
N TRP A 158 0.01 8.20 6.25
CA TRP A 158 0.58 7.72 7.51
C TRP A 158 -0.45 7.48 8.60
N ALA A 159 -0.06 6.70 9.61
CA ALA A 159 -0.72 6.62 10.91
C ALA A 159 0.32 6.37 12.02
N GLY A 160 -0.03 6.76 13.24
CA GLY A 160 0.86 6.64 14.40
C GLY A 160 2.00 7.66 14.40
N THR A 161 3.10 7.31 15.07
CA THR A 161 4.26 8.20 15.23
C THR A 161 5.02 8.36 13.91
N THR A 162 5.27 9.62 13.55
CA THR A 162 6.17 10.02 12.46
C THR A 162 7.20 11.04 12.95
N CYS A 163 8.25 11.24 12.17
CA CYS A 163 9.31 12.21 12.47
C CYS A 163 9.28 13.41 11.52
N PHE A 164 8.08 13.84 11.10
CA PHE A 164 7.93 15.06 10.32
C PHE A 164 8.22 16.28 11.20
N PHE A 165 9.24 17.06 10.83
CA PHE A 165 9.51 18.33 11.47
C PHE A 165 8.39 19.32 11.12
N ARG A 166 7.81 19.95 12.14
CA ARG A 166 6.74 20.93 12.02
C ARG A 166 7.06 22.16 12.86
#